data_AF-A0A941W2C4-F1
#
_entry.id   AF-A0A941W2C4-F1
#
_cell.length_a   1.000
_cell.length_b   1.000
_cell.length_c   1.000
_cell.angle_alpha   90.00
_cell.angle_beta   90.00
_cell.angle_gamma   90.00
#
_symmetry.space_group_name_H-M   'P 1'
#
loop_
_entity.id
_entity.type
_entity.pdbx_description
1 polymer ?
#
loop_
_entity_poly.entity_id
_entity_poly.type
_entity_poly.pdbx_seq_one_letter_code
_entity_poly.pdbx_strand_id
1 'polypeptide(L)'
;MVCSYFEALRRLCYRVESHANDSHKKQDAALCVILSVTGVEVFLNVYFRILISEEPYKHAKQRILKDLDNQALLGRKLEDWPHIVFGEKIKFGSGIGQKFSKLKNLRNKLVHFSSTHESIEVPGITINGMADTTAFNSLNEHASNEALETAEKFICEIFRLRGIEEKDICHALHLWTGKVPDIK
;
A
#
# COMPACT_ATOMS: atom_id res chain seq x y z
N MET A 1 -0.28 -12.14 -10.59
CA MET A 1 -0.19 -10.68 -10.79
C MET A 1 0.03 -9.95 -9.46
N VAL A 2 -0.90 -10.01 -8.49
CA VAL A 2 -0.69 -9.45 -7.14
C VAL A 2 0.52 -10.10 -6.44
N CYS A 3 0.61 -11.42 -6.49
CA CYS A 3 1.73 -12.20 -5.93
C CYS A 3 3.10 -11.65 -6.36
N SER A 4 3.27 -11.32 -7.63
CA SER A 4 4.54 -10.81 -8.17
C SER A 4 4.96 -9.47 -7.56
N TYR A 5 4.01 -8.58 -7.21
CA TYR A 5 4.31 -7.34 -6.47
C TYR A 5 4.85 -7.65 -5.07
N PHE A 6 4.18 -8.57 -4.35
CA PHE A 6 4.57 -8.94 -2.98
C PHE A 6 5.88 -9.76 -2.94
N GLU A 7 6.13 -10.61 -3.93
CA GLU A 7 7.42 -11.31 -4.09
C GLU A 7 8.57 -10.35 -4.39
N ALA A 8 8.35 -9.36 -5.26
CA ALA A 8 9.32 -8.30 -5.51
C ALA A 8 9.58 -7.47 -4.24
N LEU A 9 8.52 -7.10 -3.52
CA LEU A 9 8.60 -6.37 -2.26
C LEU A 9 9.39 -7.13 -1.19
N ARG A 10 9.12 -8.44 -0.99
CA ARG A 10 9.89 -9.26 -0.03
C ARG A 10 11.37 -9.34 -0.40
N ARG A 11 11.69 -9.58 -1.68
CA ARG A 11 13.09 -9.56 -2.17
C ARG A 11 13.77 -8.22 -1.90
N LEU A 12 13.03 -7.12 -2.05
CA LEU A 12 13.55 -5.78 -1.78
C LEU A 12 13.78 -5.55 -0.29
N CYS A 13 12.86 -6.00 0.59
CA CYS A 13 13.07 -5.95 2.04
C CYS A 13 14.34 -6.71 2.46
N TYR A 14 14.56 -7.93 1.95
CA TYR A 14 15.81 -8.67 2.21
C TYR A 14 17.05 -7.90 1.74
N ARG A 15 16.95 -7.19 0.60
CA ARG A 15 18.04 -6.37 0.08
C ARG A 15 18.37 -5.20 0.99
N VAL A 16 17.36 -4.50 1.52
CA VAL A 16 17.53 -3.42 2.51
C VAL A 16 18.33 -3.91 3.71
N GLU A 17 17.99 -5.08 4.26
CA GLU A 17 18.67 -5.66 5.42
C GLU A 17 20.14 -6.00 5.13
N SER A 18 20.45 -6.40 3.89
CA SER A 18 21.80 -6.76 3.47
C SER A 18 22.72 -5.58 3.15
N HIS A 19 22.19 -4.36 3.03
CA HIS A 19 23.00 -3.20 2.67
C HIS A 19 23.84 -2.71 3.85
N ALA A 20 25.13 -2.47 3.62
CA ALA A 20 26.01 -1.81 4.59
C ALA A 20 25.89 -0.27 4.56
N ASN A 21 25.43 0.29 3.43
CA ASN A 21 25.34 1.74 3.22
C ASN A 21 23.92 2.25 3.52
N ASP A 22 23.81 3.16 4.48
CA ASP A 22 22.54 3.76 4.90
C ASP A 22 21.80 4.50 3.78
N SER A 23 22.51 5.13 2.85
CA SER A 23 21.89 5.78 1.69
C SER A 23 21.15 4.77 0.82
N HIS A 24 21.78 3.62 0.53
CA HIS A 24 21.14 2.55 -0.25
C HIS A 24 19.96 1.93 0.51
N LYS A 25 20.09 1.73 1.83
CA LYS A 25 18.98 1.28 2.69
C LYS A 25 17.77 2.21 2.56
N LYS A 26 17.97 3.53 2.63
CA LYS A 26 16.89 4.52 2.51
C LYS A 26 16.24 4.51 1.13
N GLN A 27 17.05 4.45 0.07
CA GLN A 27 16.55 4.37 -1.32
C GLN A 27 15.66 3.15 -1.51
N ASP A 28 16.11 1.98 -1.06
CA ASP A 28 15.34 0.75 -1.18
C ASP A 28 14.13 0.71 -0.24
N ALA A 29 14.24 1.25 0.97
CA ALA A 29 13.10 1.39 1.88
C ALA A 29 12.01 2.30 1.28
N ALA A 30 12.38 3.38 0.57
CA ALA A 30 11.44 4.23 -0.14
C ALA A 30 10.69 3.43 -1.23
N LEU A 31 11.41 2.62 -1.99
CA LEU A 31 10.82 1.72 -2.98
C LEU A 31 9.89 0.67 -2.35
N CYS A 32 10.24 0.12 -1.17
CA CYS A 32 9.35 -0.77 -0.43
C CYS A 32 8.03 -0.08 -0.07
N VAL A 33 8.08 1.15 0.47
CA VAL A 33 6.87 1.93 0.80
C VAL A 33 5.99 2.13 -0.43
N ILE A 34 6.57 2.50 -1.57
CA ILE A 34 5.85 2.71 -2.82
C ILE A 34 5.21 1.41 -3.31
N LEU A 35 5.97 0.32 -3.34
CA LEU A 35 5.50 -0.99 -3.78
C LEU A 35 4.42 -1.57 -2.86
N SER A 36 4.52 -1.39 -1.55
CA SER A 36 3.49 -1.83 -0.59
C SER A 36 2.12 -1.23 -0.89
N VAL A 37 2.05 0.09 -1.08
CA VAL A 37 0.78 0.77 -1.37
C VAL A 37 0.27 0.39 -2.76
N THR A 38 1.17 0.28 -3.74
CA THR A 38 0.84 -0.14 -5.11
C THR A 38 0.29 -1.57 -5.14
N GLY A 39 0.92 -2.49 -4.40
CA GLY A 39 0.50 -3.89 -4.31
C GLY A 39 -0.90 -4.05 -3.74
N VAL A 40 -1.24 -3.27 -2.70
CA VAL A 40 -2.61 -3.23 -2.14
C VAL A 40 -3.60 -2.64 -3.15
N GLU A 41 -3.24 -1.58 -3.88
CA GLU A 41 -4.12 -1.01 -4.89
C GLU A 41 -4.43 -2.01 -6.03
N VAL A 42 -3.41 -2.72 -6.52
CA VAL A 42 -3.57 -3.78 -7.52
C VAL A 42 -4.43 -4.91 -6.97
N PHE A 43 -4.21 -5.31 -5.72
CA PHE A 43 -5.07 -6.29 -5.04
C PHE A 43 -6.53 -5.83 -5.02
N LEU A 44 -6.82 -4.61 -4.57
CA LEU A 44 -8.20 -4.09 -4.52
C LEU A 44 -8.85 -4.11 -5.91
N ASN A 45 -8.15 -3.64 -6.94
CA ASN A 45 -8.68 -3.63 -8.31
C ASN A 45 -9.08 -5.03 -8.80
N VAL A 46 -8.22 -6.03 -8.56
CA VAL A 46 -8.47 -7.40 -9.02
C VAL A 46 -9.52 -8.08 -8.13
N TYR A 47 -9.38 -7.97 -6.81
CA TYR A 47 -10.23 -8.64 -5.84
C TYR A 47 -11.69 -8.18 -5.96
N PHE A 48 -11.92 -6.87 -5.95
CA PHE A 48 -13.28 -6.33 -6.06
C PHE A 48 -13.90 -6.60 -7.43
N ARG A 49 -13.10 -6.68 -8.51
CA ARG A 49 -13.58 -7.10 -9.83
C ARG A 49 -14.06 -8.55 -9.85
N ILE A 50 -13.40 -9.44 -9.10
CA ILE A 50 -13.84 -10.83 -8.93
C ILE A 50 -15.13 -10.86 -8.11
N LEU A 51 -15.14 -10.19 -6.94
CA LEU A 51 -16.27 -10.22 -6.01
C LEU A 51 -17.59 -9.82 -6.67
N ILE A 52 -17.62 -8.74 -7.43
CA ILE A 52 -18.86 -8.26 -8.10
C ILE A 52 -19.41 -9.22 -9.17
N SER A 53 -18.68 -10.30 -9.48
CA SER A 53 -19.15 -11.37 -10.35
C SER A 53 -19.83 -12.51 -9.57
N GLU A 54 -19.60 -12.60 -8.25
CA GLU A 54 -20.25 -13.54 -7.35
C GLU A 54 -21.67 -13.06 -6.98
N GLU A 55 -22.65 -13.98 -6.89
CA GLU A 55 -24.06 -13.64 -6.61
C GLU A 55 -24.27 -12.69 -5.41
N PRO A 56 -23.62 -12.89 -4.23
CA PRO A 56 -23.87 -12.07 -3.06
C PRO A 56 -23.48 -10.60 -3.22
N TYR A 57 -22.62 -10.27 -4.20
CA TYR A 57 -22.03 -8.94 -4.36
C TYR A 57 -22.40 -8.26 -5.68
N LYS A 58 -23.29 -8.87 -6.48
CA LYS A 58 -23.70 -8.32 -7.78
C LYS A 58 -24.35 -6.93 -7.68
N HIS A 59 -24.96 -6.58 -6.55
CA HIS A 59 -25.55 -5.26 -6.33
C HIS A 59 -24.53 -4.12 -6.49
N ALA A 60 -23.26 -4.37 -6.19
CA ALA A 60 -22.19 -3.39 -6.29
C ALA A 60 -21.59 -3.25 -7.70
N LYS A 61 -21.93 -4.16 -8.64
CA LYS A 61 -21.24 -4.33 -9.92
C LYS A 61 -21.15 -3.05 -10.74
N GLN A 62 -22.26 -2.34 -10.92
CA GLN A 62 -22.28 -1.14 -11.76
C GLN A 62 -21.35 -0.05 -11.22
N ARG A 63 -21.31 0.13 -9.89
CA ARG A 63 -20.48 1.15 -9.27
C ARG A 63 -18.99 0.81 -9.35
N ILE A 64 -18.61 -0.42 -9.01
CA ILE A 64 -17.20 -0.85 -9.03
C ILE A 64 -16.64 -0.85 -10.45
N LEU A 65 -17.39 -1.33 -11.45
CA LEU A 65 -16.94 -1.28 -12.85
C LEU A 65 -16.74 0.16 -13.32
N LYS A 66 -17.67 1.06 -13.01
CA LYS A 66 -17.53 2.49 -13.33
C LYS A 66 -16.29 3.09 -12.68
N ASP A 67 -16.01 2.78 -11.41
CA ASP A 67 -14.82 3.28 -10.72
C ASP A 67 -13.52 2.70 -11.31
N LEU A 68 -13.53 1.44 -11.76
CA LEU A 68 -12.41 0.82 -12.46
C LEU A 68 -12.15 1.48 -13.83
N ASP A 69 -13.19 1.69 -14.63
CA ASP A 69 -13.09 2.31 -15.96
C ASP A 69 -12.58 3.75 -15.88
N ASN A 70 -12.98 4.49 -14.83
CA ASN A 70 -12.54 5.87 -14.59
C ASN A 70 -11.24 5.96 -13.79
N GLN A 71 -10.54 4.85 -13.53
CA GLN A 71 -9.31 4.83 -12.74
C GLN A 71 -9.44 5.58 -11.42
N ALA A 72 -10.49 5.27 -10.64
CA ALA A 72 -10.76 5.93 -9.38
C ALA A 72 -9.52 5.97 -8.47
N LEU A 73 -9.34 7.07 -7.75
CA LEU A 73 -8.22 7.25 -6.83
C LEU A 73 -8.25 6.20 -5.72
N LEU A 74 -7.07 5.76 -5.26
CA LEU A 74 -6.94 4.79 -4.17
C LEU A 74 -7.74 5.18 -2.92
N GLY A 75 -7.79 6.47 -2.56
CA GLY A 75 -8.60 6.93 -1.41
C GLY A 75 -10.07 6.53 -1.52
N ARG A 76 -10.67 6.72 -2.71
CA ARG A 76 -12.06 6.31 -2.98
C ARG A 76 -12.22 4.79 -2.88
N LYS A 77 -11.27 4.02 -3.41
CA LYS A 77 -11.31 2.55 -3.33
C LYS A 77 -11.28 2.04 -1.88
N LEU A 78 -10.47 2.67 -1.03
CA LEU A 78 -10.29 2.29 0.37
C LEU A 78 -11.53 2.59 1.23
N GLU A 79 -12.17 3.73 0.99
CA GLU A 79 -13.28 4.22 1.82
C GLU A 79 -14.64 3.70 1.35
N ASP A 80 -14.87 3.67 0.02
CA ASP A 80 -16.19 3.40 -0.54
C ASP A 80 -16.39 1.93 -0.88
N TRP A 81 -15.41 1.27 -1.50
CA TRP A 81 -15.63 -0.07 -2.06
C TRP A 81 -15.99 -1.13 -1.01
N PRO A 82 -15.30 -1.22 0.15
CA PRO A 82 -15.69 -2.17 1.20
C PRO A 82 -17.12 -1.94 1.67
N HIS A 83 -17.53 -0.68 1.83
CA HIS A 83 -18.88 -0.35 2.28
C HIS A 83 -19.94 -0.72 1.25
N ILE A 84 -19.69 -0.44 -0.02
CA ILE A 84 -20.62 -0.74 -1.11
C ILE A 84 -20.79 -2.26 -1.26
N VAL A 85 -19.71 -3.03 -1.14
CA VAL A 85 -19.72 -4.48 -1.37
C VAL A 85 -20.17 -5.26 -0.14
N PHE A 86 -19.61 -4.97 1.04
CA PHE A 86 -19.83 -5.73 2.26
C PHE A 86 -20.82 -5.08 3.22
N GLY A 87 -21.22 -3.82 2.99
CA GLY A 87 -22.00 -3.02 3.95
C GLY A 87 -21.15 -2.39 5.07
N GLU A 88 -19.90 -2.82 5.23
CA GLU A 88 -19.01 -2.39 6.32
C GLU A 88 -17.83 -1.54 5.85
N LYS A 89 -17.32 -0.69 6.76
CA LYS A 89 -16.17 0.20 6.50
C LYS A 89 -14.94 -0.25 7.26
N ILE A 90 -13.77 -0.05 6.64
CA ILE A 90 -12.50 -0.17 7.34
C ILE A 90 -12.38 0.96 8.37
N LYS A 91 -11.97 0.62 9.58
CA LYS A 91 -11.71 1.61 10.65
C LYS A 91 -10.34 2.25 10.43
N PHE A 92 -10.32 3.49 9.93
CA PHE A 92 -9.08 4.25 9.70
C PHE A 92 -8.60 5.07 10.91
N GLY A 93 -9.40 5.18 11.97
CA GLY A 93 -9.03 5.90 13.19
C GLY A 93 -8.10 5.12 14.13
N SER A 94 -8.04 3.80 13.99
CA SER A 94 -7.23 2.91 14.84
C SER A 94 -6.78 1.66 14.09
N GLY A 95 -5.94 0.84 14.72
CA GLY A 95 -5.56 -0.48 14.22
C GLY A 95 -4.86 -0.44 12.86
N ILE A 96 -5.12 -1.47 12.04
CA ILE A 96 -4.44 -1.65 10.75
C ILE A 96 -4.85 -0.62 9.70
N GLY A 97 -6.11 -0.16 9.71
CA GLY A 97 -6.57 0.90 8.81
C GLY A 97 -5.79 2.20 9.03
N GLN A 98 -5.57 2.60 10.29
CA GLN A 98 -4.75 3.77 10.60
C GLN A 98 -3.30 3.60 10.13
N LYS A 99 -2.69 2.43 10.37
CA LYS A 99 -1.32 2.14 9.91
C LYS A 99 -1.20 2.23 8.40
N PHE A 100 -2.14 1.64 7.66
CA PHE A 100 -2.13 1.72 6.20
C PHE A 100 -2.39 3.14 5.69
N SER A 101 -3.23 3.93 6.36
CA SER A 101 -3.43 5.34 6.04
C SER A 101 -2.12 6.15 6.19
N LYS A 102 -1.38 5.92 7.28
CA LYS A 102 -0.05 6.51 7.49
C LYS A 102 0.94 6.09 6.39
N LEU A 103 0.96 4.80 6.03
CA LEU A 103 1.80 4.28 4.95
C LEU A 103 1.47 4.90 3.59
N LYS A 104 0.18 5.01 3.25
CA LYS A 104 -0.31 5.69 2.04
C LYS A 104 0.14 7.15 2.00
N ASN A 105 0.02 7.86 3.12
CA ASN A 105 0.44 9.25 3.21
C ASN A 105 1.96 9.40 3.08
N LEU A 106 2.75 8.48 3.66
CA LEU A 106 4.20 8.44 3.48
C LEU A 106 4.55 8.22 2.00
N ARG A 107 3.92 7.25 1.32
CA ARG A 107 4.08 7.06 -0.12
C ARG A 107 3.80 8.33 -0.90
N ASN A 108 2.71 9.02 -0.59
CA ASN A 108 2.35 10.26 -1.29
C ASN A 108 3.43 11.33 -1.11
N LYS A 109 4.00 11.48 0.10
CA LYS A 109 5.10 12.41 0.36
C LYS A 109 6.41 12.01 -0.34
N LEU A 110 6.64 10.71 -0.57
CA LEU A 110 7.82 10.22 -1.30
C LEU A 110 7.70 10.41 -2.82
N VAL A 111 6.47 10.37 -3.36
CA VAL A 111 6.21 10.45 -4.81
C VAL A 111 5.88 11.87 -5.28
N HIS A 112 5.21 12.65 -4.43
CA HIS A 112 4.79 14.01 -4.74
C HIS A 112 5.63 15.00 -3.93
N PHE A 113 6.66 15.57 -4.56
CA PHE A 113 7.49 16.59 -3.95
C PHE A 113 6.71 17.89 -3.74
N SER A 114 6.73 18.42 -2.53
CA SER A 114 6.43 19.82 -2.25
C SER A 114 7.70 20.66 -2.36
N SER A 115 7.61 21.86 -2.90
CA SER A 115 8.72 22.82 -2.89
C SER A 115 8.75 23.54 -1.55
N THR A 116 9.92 23.71 -0.96
CA THR A 116 10.15 24.67 0.13
C THR A 116 10.29 26.07 -0.45
N HIS A 117 10.16 27.11 0.39
CA HIS A 117 10.41 28.51 -0.02
C HIS A 117 11.90 28.89 0.05
N GLU A 118 12.77 27.93 0.35
CA GLU A 118 14.21 28.18 0.51
C GLU A 118 14.86 28.33 -0.87
N SER A 119 15.80 29.27 -0.97
CA SER A 119 16.59 29.51 -2.18
C SER A 119 18.06 29.29 -1.87
N ILE A 120 18.77 28.62 -2.79
CA ILE A 120 20.21 28.37 -2.67
C ILE A 120 20.91 29.19 -3.75
N GLU A 121 21.94 29.93 -3.35
CA GLU A 121 22.85 30.59 -4.28
C GLU A 121 24.08 29.71 -4.51
N VAL A 122 24.29 29.37 -5.79
CA VAL A 122 25.51 28.76 -6.31
C VAL A 122 26.15 29.76 -7.28
N PRO A 123 27.49 29.74 -7.51
CA PRO A 123 28.12 30.75 -8.36
C PRO A 123 27.45 30.89 -9.73
N GLY A 124 26.79 32.03 -9.96
CA GLY A 124 26.06 32.35 -11.19
C GLY A 124 24.61 31.84 -11.29
N ILE A 125 24.07 31.15 -10.28
CA ILE A 125 22.72 30.57 -10.30
C ILE A 125 22.03 30.73 -8.93
N THR A 126 20.81 31.29 -8.93
CA THR A 126 19.90 31.23 -7.78
C THR A 126 18.86 30.14 -8.03
N ILE A 127 18.90 29.08 -7.22
CA ILE A 127 17.90 28.00 -7.26
C ILE A 127 16.79 28.40 -6.29
N ASN A 128 15.63 28.80 -6.81
CA ASN A 128 14.46 29.16 -6.01
C ASN A 128 13.59 27.92 -5.78
N GLY A 129 13.37 27.59 -4.51
CA GLY A 129 12.53 26.48 -4.09
C GLY A 129 13.23 25.13 -4.17
N MET A 130 13.55 24.56 -3.01
CA MET A 130 14.15 23.23 -2.90
C MET A 130 13.06 22.16 -2.78
N ALA A 131 13.32 20.95 -3.27
CA ALA A 131 12.40 19.84 -3.03
C ALA A 131 12.42 19.45 -1.54
N ASP A 132 11.24 19.36 -0.91
CA ASP A 132 11.10 18.83 0.44
C ASP A 132 11.42 17.33 0.44
N THR A 133 12.58 16.99 1.02
CA THR A 133 13.05 15.60 1.15
C THR A 133 12.83 15.03 2.56
N THR A 134 12.08 15.72 3.42
CA THR A 134 11.90 15.33 4.84
C THR A 134 11.37 13.91 5.00
N ALA A 135 10.39 13.52 4.16
CA ALA A 135 9.84 12.17 4.18
C ALA A 135 10.89 11.12 3.85
N PHE A 136 11.73 11.36 2.84
CA PHE A 136 12.82 10.46 2.46
C PHE A 136 13.88 10.38 3.57
N ASN A 137 14.27 11.52 4.14
CA ASN A 137 15.30 11.60 5.17
C ASN A 137 14.87 10.88 6.47
N SER A 138 13.57 10.84 6.76
CA SER A 138 12.98 10.15 7.92
C SER A 138 12.95 8.62 7.81
N LEU A 139 13.21 8.06 6.62
CA LEU A 139 13.22 6.61 6.43
C LEU A 139 14.39 5.96 7.18
N ASN A 140 14.10 4.80 7.77
CA ASN A 140 15.07 3.91 8.38
C ASN A 140 14.90 2.49 7.84
N GLU A 141 15.80 1.58 8.22
CA GLU A 141 15.79 0.18 7.78
C GLU A 141 14.50 -0.58 8.13
N HIS A 142 13.88 -0.27 9.27
CA HIS A 142 12.63 -0.89 9.69
C HIS A 142 11.42 -0.49 8.84
N ALA A 143 11.47 0.65 8.16
CA ALA A 143 10.37 1.14 7.32
C ALA A 143 10.01 0.15 6.20
N SER A 144 11.00 -0.60 5.69
CA SER A 144 10.78 -1.61 4.64
C SER A 144 9.90 -2.77 5.13
N ASN A 145 10.23 -3.37 6.26
CA ASN A 145 9.50 -4.48 6.87
C ASN A 145 8.13 -4.03 7.39
N GLU A 146 8.06 -2.87 8.05
CA GLU A 146 6.79 -2.32 8.53
C GLU A 146 5.83 -2.04 7.36
N ALA A 147 6.34 -1.53 6.23
CA ALA A 147 5.54 -1.29 5.05
C ALA A 147 4.99 -2.59 4.44
N LEU A 148 5.80 -3.65 4.35
CA LEU A 148 5.37 -4.97 3.88
C LEU A 148 4.29 -5.55 4.82
N GLU A 149 4.59 -5.60 6.12
CA GLU A 149 3.67 -6.16 7.12
C GLU A 149 2.34 -5.41 7.15
N THR A 150 2.38 -4.08 7.08
CA THR A 150 1.19 -3.24 7.05
C THR A 150 0.34 -3.51 5.81
N ALA A 151 0.96 -3.67 4.64
CA ALA A 151 0.25 -3.99 3.40
C ALA A 151 -0.43 -5.38 3.48
N GLU A 152 0.28 -6.41 3.94
CA GLU A 152 -0.27 -7.75 4.09
C GLU A 152 -1.42 -7.79 5.12
N LYS A 153 -1.22 -7.19 6.29
CA LYS A 153 -2.26 -7.12 7.33
C LYS A 153 -3.48 -6.32 6.88
N PHE A 154 -3.30 -5.30 6.05
CA PHE A 154 -4.40 -4.55 5.48
C PHE A 154 -5.22 -5.41 4.51
N ILE A 155 -4.58 -6.24 3.68
CA ILE A 155 -5.27 -7.23 2.85
C ILE A 155 -6.07 -8.22 3.71
N CYS A 156 -5.50 -8.70 4.82
CA CYS A 156 -6.23 -9.56 5.75
C CYS A 156 -7.49 -8.87 6.31
N GLU A 157 -7.45 -7.56 6.55
CA GLU A 157 -8.62 -6.81 7.00
C GLU A 157 -9.75 -6.83 5.96
N ILE A 158 -9.42 -6.74 4.67
CA ILE A 158 -10.40 -6.90 3.59
C ILE A 158 -11.02 -8.31 3.62
N PHE A 159 -10.21 -9.34 3.89
CA PHE A 159 -10.72 -10.71 4.02
C PHE A 159 -11.66 -10.87 5.22
N ARG A 160 -11.35 -10.23 6.35
CA ARG A 160 -12.25 -10.21 7.52
C ARG A 160 -13.59 -9.56 7.18
N LEU A 161 -13.58 -8.43 6.46
CA LEU A 161 -14.83 -7.77 6.02
C LEU A 161 -15.67 -8.63 5.07
N ARG A 162 -15.03 -9.49 4.26
CA ARG A 162 -15.75 -10.49 3.45
C ARG A 162 -16.39 -11.61 4.31
N GLY A 163 -15.94 -11.78 5.55
CA GLY A 163 -16.35 -12.87 6.43
C GLY A 163 -15.50 -14.14 6.29
N ILE A 164 -14.26 -14.04 5.80
CA ILE A 164 -13.31 -15.17 5.85
C ILE A 164 -12.93 -15.40 7.31
N GLU A 165 -13.05 -16.65 7.78
CA GLU A 165 -12.70 -17.03 9.15
C GLU A 165 -11.21 -16.82 9.44
N GLU A 166 -10.85 -16.44 10.66
CA GLU A 166 -9.47 -16.10 11.03
C GLU A 166 -8.48 -17.24 10.74
N LYS A 167 -8.90 -18.51 10.90
CA LYS A 167 -8.09 -19.70 10.60
C LYS A 167 -7.74 -19.84 9.12
N ASP A 168 -8.54 -19.26 8.23
CA ASP A 168 -8.41 -19.36 6.77
C ASP A 168 -7.74 -18.12 6.15
N ILE A 169 -7.56 -17.04 6.92
CA ILE A 169 -6.95 -15.79 6.44
C ILE A 169 -5.52 -16.00 5.94
N CYS A 170 -4.73 -16.83 6.62
CA CYS A 170 -3.35 -17.09 6.19
C CYS A 170 -3.30 -17.80 4.83
N HIS A 171 -4.22 -18.74 4.58
CA HIS A 171 -4.37 -19.42 3.30
C HIS A 171 -4.87 -18.47 2.21
N ALA A 172 -5.86 -17.62 2.50
CA ALA A 172 -6.30 -16.58 1.58
C ALA A 172 -5.16 -15.63 1.22
N LEU A 173 -4.41 -15.15 2.23
CA LEU A 173 -3.27 -14.26 2.02
C LEU A 173 -2.18 -14.93 1.17
N HIS A 174 -1.92 -16.22 1.37
CA HIS A 174 -0.98 -16.99 0.56
C HIS A 174 -1.35 -16.96 -0.92
N LEU A 175 -2.61 -17.23 -1.26
CA LEU A 175 -3.08 -17.23 -2.65
C LEU A 175 -2.87 -15.89 -3.36
N TRP A 176 -2.97 -14.78 -2.62
CA TRP A 176 -2.86 -13.43 -3.18
C TRP A 176 -1.44 -12.89 -3.20
N THR A 177 -0.65 -13.19 -2.18
CA THR A 177 0.65 -12.55 -1.95
C THR A 177 1.83 -13.51 -2.04
N GLY A 178 1.60 -14.82 -2.08
CA GLY A 178 2.64 -15.84 -2.01
C GLY A 178 3.26 -16.03 -0.63
N LYS A 179 2.75 -15.34 0.42
CA LYS A 179 3.24 -15.53 1.79
C LYS A 179 2.94 -16.96 2.23
N VAL A 180 3.95 -17.76 2.55
CA VAL A 180 3.74 -19.12 3.04
C VAL A 180 2.98 -19.05 4.38
N PRO A 181 1.88 -19.81 4.56
CA PRO A 181 1.19 -19.86 5.84
C PRO A 181 2.11 -20.42 6.92
N ASP A 182 2.28 -19.70 8.02
CA ASP A 182 2.90 -20.25 9.21
C ASP A 182 1.91 -21.24 9.84
N ILE A 183 2.08 -22.54 9.56
CA ILE A 183 1.34 -23.60 10.25
C ILE A 183 1.89 -23.64 11.68
N LYS A 184 1.20 -22.99 12.61
CA LYS A 184 1.45 -23.09 14.05
C LYS A 184 0.38 -23.94 14.71
#